data_AF-A0A936K222-F1
#
_entry.id   AF-A0A936K222-F1
#
_cell.length_a   1.000
_cell.length_b   1.000
_cell.length_c   1.000
_cell.angle_alpha   90.00
_cell.angle_beta   90.00
_cell.angle_gamma   90.00
#
_symmetry.space_group_name_H-M   'P 1'
#
loop_
_entity.id
_entity.type
_entity.pdbx_description
1 polymer ?
#
loop_
_entity_poly.entity_id
_entity_poly.type
_entity_poly.pdbx_seq_one_letter_code
_entity_poly.pdbx_strand_id
1 'polypeptide(L)'
;MAKPLIDADALIAQFENATAQQGEQLRKAVSSATLQALQGRELSLKNIRASLKGVTDAVGAGMAKSGLPAADAEGLLDKAVAGMDDAMLKAVEANRLALGQLVAQGADLRDKHLAKALGDLEKFEDTLMATVRKAASGAGDQLGASWGQVLEKMQAGGTASGSRASATADKLMDDMQAAMRNSRAASLKAAQAMAESYTAMVSGVLLGMSEALQQGGAGKAAAKSRK
;
A
#
# COMPACT_ATOMS: atom_id res chain seq x y z
N MET A 1 -16.54 1.57 26.28
CA MET A 1 -16.10 0.23 25.86
C MET A 1 -15.75 0.31 24.39
N ALA A 2 -14.47 0.17 24.01
CA ALA A 2 -14.12 0.10 22.59
C ALA A 2 -14.76 -1.16 22.01
N LYS A 3 -15.62 -1.00 20.99
CA LYS A 3 -16.25 -2.13 20.30
C LYS A 3 -15.12 -3.04 19.80
N PRO A 4 -15.16 -4.37 20.04
CA PRO A 4 -14.19 -5.28 19.46
C PRO A 4 -14.14 -5.02 17.95
N LEU A 5 -12.95 -4.68 17.42
CA LEU A 5 -12.78 -4.40 15.99
C LEU A 5 -13.07 -5.63 15.11
N ILE A 6 -13.15 -6.80 15.73
CA ILE A 6 -13.61 -8.07 15.15
C ILE A 6 -14.74 -8.56 16.04
N ASP A 7 -15.89 -8.90 15.46
CA ASP A 7 -16.92 -9.66 16.14
C ASP A 7 -16.51 -11.15 16.18
N ALA A 8 -15.56 -11.46 17.07
CA ALA A 8 -14.94 -12.78 17.16
C ALA A 8 -15.98 -13.84 17.54
N ASP A 9 -16.94 -13.50 18.40
CA ASP A 9 -18.01 -14.40 18.83
C ASP A 9 -18.95 -14.74 17.67
N ALA A 10 -19.32 -13.75 16.84
CA ALA A 10 -20.11 -14.02 15.64
C ALA A 10 -19.35 -14.90 14.64
N LEU A 11 -18.03 -14.71 14.49
CA LEU A 11 -17.23 -15.55 13.60
C LEU A 11 -17.10 -16.98 14.13
N ILE A 12 -16.88 -17.15 15.44
CA ILE A 12 -16.86 -18.45 16.11
C ILE A 12 -18.19 -19.17 15.88
N ALA A 13 -19.33 -18.50 16.13
CA ALA A 13 -20.65 -19.09 15.96
C ALA A 13 -20.92 -19.51 14.50
N GLN A 14 -20.42 -18.75 13.53
CA GLN A 14 -20.55 -19.11 12.11
C GLN A 14 -19.75 -20.36 11.77
N PHE A 15 -18.50 -20.50 12.24
CA PHE A 15 -17.70 -21.71 12.00
C PHE A 15 -18.19 -22.92 12.81
N GLU A 16 -18.73 -22.69 14.01
CA GLU A 16 -19.32 -23.73 14.85
C GLU A 16 -20.56 -24.36 14.19
N ASN A 17 -21.40 -23.56 13.54
CA ASN A 17 -22.64 -24.02 12.88
C ASN A 17 -22.48 -24.24 11.37
N ALA A 18 -21.28 -24.04 10.82
CA ALA A 18 -21.06 -24.14 9.40
C ALA A 18 -21.13 -25.59 8.92
N THR A 19 -21.62 -25.75 7.70
CA THR A 19 -21.55 -27.00 6.95
C THR A 19 -20.63 -26.81 5.75
N ALA A 20 -20.19 -27.92 5.15
CA ALA A 20 -19.34 -27.90 3.96
C ALA A 20 -19.92 -27.07 2.80
N GLN A 21 -21.26 -26.93 2.72
CA GLN A 21 -21.93 -26.13 1.69
C GLN A 21 -21.87 -24.62 1.92
N GLN A 22 -21.54 -24.17 3.14
CA GLN A 22 -21.50 -22.75 3.51
C GLN A 22 -20.11 -22.12 3.37
N GLY A 23 -19.15 -22.81 2.75
CA GLY A 23 -17.77 -22.34 2.62
C GLY A 23 -17.64 -20.96 1.97
N GLU A 24 -18.46 -20.63 0.98
CA GLU A 24 -18.42 -19.30 0.32
C GLU A 24 -18.98 -18.18 1.21
N GLN A 25 -19.99 -18.48 2.03
CA GLN A 25 -20.52 -17.53 3.01
C GLN A 25 -19.48 -17.27 4.10
N LEU A 26 -18.83 -18.32 4.59
CA LEU A 26 -17.73 -18.21 5.56
C LEU A 26 -16.56 -17.42 5.01
N ARG A 27 -16.14 -17.67 3.77
CA ARG A 27 -15.10 -16.87 3.10
C ARG A 27 -15.41 -15.38 3.15
N LYS A 28 -16.65 -14.99 2.79
CA LYS A 28 -17.09 -13.58 2.80
C LYS A 28 -17.15 -12.99 4.21
N ALA A 29 -17.59 -13.78 5.19
CA ALA A 29 -17.61 -13.36 6.59
C ALA A 29 -16.20 -13.12 7.14
N VAL A 30 -15.28 -14.06 6.88
CA VAL A 30 -13.87 -13.94 7.26
C VAL A 30 -13.22 -12.75 6.55
N SER A 31 -13.52 -12.53 5.27
CA SER A 31 -13.03 -11.37 4.53
C SER A 31 -13.52 -10.07 5.15
N SER A 32 -14.81 -9.95 5.46
CA SER A 32 -15.38 -8.76 6.09
C SER A 32 -14.81 -8.52 7.48
N ALA A 33 -14.69 -9.57 8.31
CA ALA A 33 -14.11 -9.50 9.65
C ALA A 33 -12.65 -9.07 9.61
N THR A 34 -11.85 -9.63 8.69
CA THR A 34 -10.45 -9.25 8.48
C THR A 34 -10.33 -7.80 8.03
N LEU A 35 -11.19 -7.36 7.10
CA LEU A 35 -11.17 -6.00 6.60
C LEU A 35 -11.56 -4.98 7.68
N GLN A 36 -12.58 -5.27 8.50
CA GLN A 36 -12.94 -4.44 9.67
C GLN A 36 -11.80 -4.34 10.68
N ALA A 37 -11.13 -5.47 10.93
CA ALA A 37 -9.96 -5.52 11.82
C ALA A 37 -8.79 -4.68 11.32
N LEU A 38 -8.60 -4.62 10.00
CA LEU A 38 -7.56 -3.82 9.35
C LEU A 38 -7.93 -2.34 9.31
N GLN A 39 -9.21 -2.00 9.07
CA GLN A 39 -9.67 -0.62 8.94
C GLN A 39 -9.59 0.19 10.24
N GLY A 40 -9.83 -0.44 11.39
CA GLY A 40 -9.77 0.29 12.67
C GLY A 40 -8.35 0.50 13.21
N ARG A 41 -7.31 0.17 12.43
CA ARG A 41 -5.90 0.28 12.84
C ARG A 41 -5.05 0.84 11.69
N GLU A 42 -3.94 1.51 12.02
CA GLU A 42 -2.92 1.79 11.01
C GLU A 42 -2.43 0.48 10.41
N LEU A 43 -2.25 0.44 9.08
CA LEU A 43 -1.69 -0.69 8.32
C LEU A 43 -0.18 -0.86 8.61
N SER A 44 0.12 -1.22 9.86
CA SER A 44 1.46 -1.61 10.31
C SER A 44 1.52 -3.13 10.47
N LEU A 45 2.70 -3.72 10.29
CA LEU A 45 2.90 -5.17 10.46
C LEU A 45 2.41 -5.69 11.82
N LYS A 46 2.55 -4.90 12.89
CA LYS A 46 2.08 -5.26 14.23
C LYS A 46 0.56 -5.39 14.25
N ASN A 47 -0.15 -4.43 13.67
CA ASN A 47 -1.60 -4.41 13.65
C ASN A 47 -2.17 -5.47 12.72
N ILE A 48 -1.58 -5.63 11.54
CA ILE A 48 -1.93 -6.70 10.58
C ILE A 48 -1.80 -8.06 11.26
N ARG A 49 -0.65 -8.34 11.88
CA ARG A 49 -0.45 -9.60 12.62
C ARG A 49 -1.48 -9.82 13.72
N ALA A 50 -1.81 -8.77 14.49
CA ALA A 50 -2.81 -8.87 15.55
C ALA A 50 -4.21 -9.15 15.00
N SER A 51 -4.59 -8.50 13.91
CA SER A 51 -5.87 -8.69 13.23
C SER A 51 -5.99 -10.08 12.63
N LEU A 52 -4.97 -10.53 11.89
CA LEU A 52 -4.92 -11.89 11.33
C LEU A 52 -4.98 -12.93 12.45
N LYS A 53 -4.21 -12.74 13.53
CA LYS A 53 -4.25 -13.65 14.68
C LYS A 53 -5.66 -13.74 15.28
N GLY A 54 -6.33 -12.60 15.50
CA GLY A 54 -7.68 -12.60 16.07
C GLY A 54 -8.69 -13.35 15.19
N VAL A 55 -8.61 -13.16 13.87
CA VAL A 55 -9.46 -13.87 12.92
C VAL A 55 -9.14 -15.37 12.90
N THR A 56 -7.87 -15.75 12.81
CA THR A 56 -7.47 -17.16 12.76
C THR A 56 -7.77 -17.89 14.07
N ASP A 57 -7.60 -17.24 15.23
CA ASP A 57 -7.97 -17.79 16.53
C ASP A 57 -9.49 -18.03 16.61
N ALA A 58 -10.31 -17.10 16.12
CA ALA A 58 -11.77 -17.24 16.07
C ALA A 58 -12.23 -18.36 15.11
N VAL A 59 -11.60 -18.47 13.93
CA VAL A 59 -11.83 -19.58 13.00
C VAL A 59 -11.47 -20.91 13.67
N GLY A 60 -10.29 -21.00 14.29
CA GLY A 60 -9.85 -22.21 14.98
C GLY A 60 -10.77 -22.61 16.14
N ALA A 61 -11.24 -21.64 16.93
CA ALA A 61 -12.18 -21.87 18.02
C ALA A 61 -13.55 -22.34 17.53
N GLY A 62 -14.08 -21.79 16.44
CA GLY A 62 -15.33 -22.26 15.84
C GLY A 62 -15.18 -23.66 15.23
N MET A 63 -14.08 -23.91 14.54
CA MET A 63 -13.76 -25.22 13.95
C MET A 63 -13.55 -26.32 14.99
N ALA A 64 -12.98 -26.00 16.15
CA ALA A 64 -12.85 -26.96 17.25
C ALA A 64 -14.20 -27.38 17.83
N LYS A 65 -15.25 -26.56 17.67
CA LYS A 65 -16.61 -26.83 18.18
C LYS A 65 -17.56 -27.43 17.14
N SER A 66 -17.25 -27.31 15.86
CA SER A 66 -18.15 -27.74 14.78
C SER A 66 -18.32 -29.26 14.66
N GLY A 67 -17.36 -30.04 15.19
CA GLY A 67 -17.40 -31.51 15.12
C GLY A 67 -17.33 -32.07 13.70
N LEU A 68 -16.92 -31.27 12.71
CA LEU A 68 -16.91 -31.65 11.30
C LEU A 68 -15.87 -32.75 11.00
N PRO A 69 -16.13 -33.62 10.00
CA PRO A 69 -15.13 -34.51 9.45
C PRO A 69 -13.90 -33.73 8.93
N ALA A 70 -12.72 -34.35 8.98
CA ALA A 70 -11.47 -33.69 8.60
C ALA A 70 -11.46 -33.13 7.16
N ALA A 71 -12.13 -33.81 6.23
CA ALA A 71 -12.25 -33.37 4.83
C ALA A 71 -13.10 -32.09 4.67
N ASP A 72 -14.21 -32.00 5.41
CA ASP A 72 -15.05 -30.80 5.41
C ASP A 72 -14.33 -29.65 6.15
N ALA A 73 -13.58 -29.98 7.20
CA ALA A 73 -12.79 -29.02 7.94
C ALA A 73 -11.67 -28.40 7.08
N GLU A 74 -10.95 -29.20 6.29
CA GLU A 74 -9.95 -28.71 5.33
C GLU A 74 -10.57 -27.70 4.35
N GLY A 75 -11.72 -28.03 3.76
CA GLY A 75 -12.41 -27.16 2.81
C GLY A 75 -12.87 -25.84 3.43
N LEU A 76 -13.35 -25.85 4.68
CA LEU A 76 -13.74 -24.61 5.37
C LEU A 76 -12.55 -23.75 5.79
N LEU A 77 -11.44 -24.38 6.21
CA LEU A 77 -10.20 -23.67 6.52
C LEU A 77 -9.59 -23.03 5.27
N ASP A 78 -9.61 -23.72 4.14
CA ASP A 78 -9.18 -23.18 2.85
C ASP A 78 -10.00 -21.93 2.47
N LYS A 79 -11.33 -21.99 2.64
CA LYS A 79 -12.22 -20.85 2.43
C LYS A 79 -11.97 -19.72 3.42
N ALA A 80 -11.65 -20.02 4.67
CA ALA A 80 -11.31 -19.02 5.67
C ALA A 80 -10.03 -18.27 5.29
N VAL A 81 -8.97 -18.99 4.92
CA VAL A 81 -7.71 -18.40 4.47
C VAL A 81 -7.92 -17.58 3.20
N ALA A 82 -8.68 -18.08 2.23
CA ALA A 82 -9.03 -17.32 1.02
C ALA A 82 -9.77 -16.02 1.35
N GLY A 83 -10.63 -16.02 2.37
CA GLY A 83 -11.32 -14.81 2.84
C GLY A 83 -10.37 -13.80 3.47
N MET A 84 -9.41 -14.27 4.28
CA MET A 84 -8.35 -13.42 4.84
C MET A 84 -7.50 -12.80 3.73
N ASP A 85 -7.12 -13.61 2.73
CA ASP A 85 -6.36 -13.17 1.56
C ASP A 85 -7.11 -12.13 0.73
N ASP A 86 -8.42 -12.30 0.49
CA ASP A 86 -9.25 -11.33 -0.22
C ASP A 86 -9.30 -9.96 0.49
N ALA A 87 -9.40 -9.97 1.82
CA ALA A 87 -9.42 -8.75 2.63
C ALA A 87 -8.07 -8.04 2.59
N MET A 88 -7.00 -8.83 2.67
CA MET A 88 -5.63 -8.39 2.57
C MET A 88 -5.34 -7.78 1.19
N LEU A 89 -5.82 -8.39 0.10
CA LEU A 89 -5.72 -7.84 -1.25
C LEU A 89 -6.40 -6.47 -1.35
N LYS A 90 -7.62 -6.32 -0.82
CA LYS A 90 -8.31 -5.03 -0.79
C LYS A 90 -7.55 -3.96 0.00
N ALA A 91 -6.94 -4.35 1.12
CA ALA A 91 -6.14 -3.43 1.93
C ALA A 91 -4.89 -2.96 1.18
N VAL A 92 -4.21 -3.86 0.45
CA VAL A 92 -3.06 -3.53 -0.41
C VAL A 92 -3.47 -2.58 -1.53
N GLU A 93 -4.60 -2.84 -2.20
CA GLU A 93 -5.08 -1.97 -3.29
C GLU A 93 -5.48 -0.58 -2.81
N ALA A 94 -6.13 -0.49 -1.64
CA ALA A 94 -6.44 0.78 -1.00
C ALA A 94 -5.17 1.55 -0.61
N ASN A 95 -4.16 0.85 -0.07
CA ASN A 95 -2.88 1.45 0.28
C ASN A 95 -2.15 1.97 -0.96
N ARG A 96 -2.09 1.17 -2.04
CA ARG A 96 -1.54 1.60 -3.33
C ARG A 96 -2.19 2.87 -3.85
N LEU A 97 -3.52 2.95 -3.81
CA LEU A 97 -4.24 4.13 -4.29
C LEU A 97 -3.88 5.37 -3.47
N ALA A 98 -3.84 5.23 -2.14
CA ALA A 98 -3.45 6.32 -1.25
C ALA A 98 -1.99 6.78 -1.47
N LEU A 99 -1.05 5.84 -1.62
CA LEU A 99 0.35 6.15 -1.94
C LEU A 99 0.48 6.87 -3.29
N GLY A 100 -0.23 6.39 -4.32
CA GLY A 100 -0.26 7.03 -5.63
C GLY A 100 -0.78 8.48 -5.58
N GLN A 101 -1.78 8.75 -4.74
CA GLN A 101 -2.27 10.12 -4.51
C GLN A 101 -1.24 11.00 -3.82
N LEU A 102 -0.53 10.49 -2.81
CA LEU A 102 0.54 11.23 -2.14
C LEU A 102 1.70 11.58 -3.09
N VAL A 103 2.11 10.64 -3.93
CA VAL A 103 3.12 10.87 -4.98
C VAL A 103 2.66 11.95 -5.95
N ALA A 104 1.41 11.88 -6.41
CA ALA A 104 0.83 12.87 -7.32
C ALA A 104 0.73 14.28 -6.70
N GLN A 105 0.59 14.37 -5.37
CA GLN A 105 0.57 15.64 -4.63
C GLN A 105 1.99 16.17 -4.32
N GLY A 106 3.05 15.51 -4.80
CA GLY A 106 4.43 15.95 -4.62
C GLY A 106 4.99 15.65 -3.23
N ALA A 107 4.37 14.74 -2.46
CA ALA A 107 4.96 14.27 -1.22
C ALA A 107 6.34 13.64 -1.50
N ASP A 108 7.36 14.04 -0.74
CA ASP A 108 8.72 13.57 -0.95
C ASP A 108 8.82 12.08 -0.60
N LEU A 109 9.14 11.28 -1.60
CA LEU A 109 9.26 9.82 -1.50
C LEU A 109 10.50 9.39 -0.70
N ARG A 110 11.41 10.34 -0.36
CA ARG A 110 12.49 10.13 0.61
C ARG A 110 12.00 10.02 2.04
N ASP A 111 10.71 10.25 2.29
CA ASP A 111 10.13 10.08 3.59
C ASP A 111 10.28 8.61 4.05
N LYS A 112 10.92 8.44 5.22
CA LYS A 112 11.13 7.12 5.84
C LYS A 112 9.80 6.36 6.01
N HIS A 113 8.70 7.09 6.12
CA HIS A 113 7.37 6.50 6.24
C HIS A 113 6.94 5.74 4.98
N LEU A 114 7.27 6.24 3.78
CA LEU A 114 6.93 5.57 2.52
C LEU A 114 7.75 4.30 2.31
N ALA A 115 9.08 4.39 2.52
CA ALA A 115 9.96 3.23 2.43
C ALA A 115 9.58 2.13 3.43
N LYS A 116 9.16 2.52 4.65
CA LYS A 116 8.63 1.59 5.63
C LYS A 116 7.33 0.95 5.19
N ALA A 117 6.39 1.71 4.62
CA ALA A 117 5.13 1.17 4.12
C ALA A 117 5.36 0.14 3.00
N LEU A 118 6.32 0.38 2.11
CA LEU A 118 6.73 -0.58 1.07
C LEU A 118 7.36 -1.84 1.66
N GLY A 119 8.29 -1.71 2.60
CA GLY A 119 8.87 -2.88 3.27
C GLY A 119 7.85 -3.66 4.13
N ASP A 120 6.83 -2.99 4.66
CA ASP A 120 5.72 -3.62 5.36
C ASP A 120 4.79 -4.38 4.38
N LEU A 121 4.63 -3.88 3.14
CA LEU A 121 3.91 -4.57 2.05
C LEU A 121 4.63 -5.84 1.58
N GLU A 122 5.96 -5.81 1.48
CA GLU A 122 6.76 -7.01 1.14
C GLU A 122 6.62 -8.11 2.21
N LYS A 123 6.63 -7.74 3.49
CA LYS A 123 6.51 -8.67 4.63
C LYS A 123 5.07 -9.10 4.93
N PHE A 124 4.13 -8.71 4.08
CA PHE A 124 2.70 -8.89 4.31
C PHE A 124 2.30 -10.36 4.15
N GLU A 125 2.75 -11.01 3.07
CA GLU A 125 2.53 -12.44 2.83
C GLU A 125 3.22 -13.30 3.90
N ASP A 126 4.48 -12.99 4.23
CA ASP A 126 5.20 -13.65 5.33
C ASP A 126 4.42 -13.59 6.64
N THR A 127 3.79 -12.44 6.92
CA THR A 127 3.00 -12.25 8.15
C THR A 127 1.72 -13.10 8.13
N LEU A 128 1.06 -13.23 6.98
CA LEU A 128 -0.09 -14.13 6.82
C LEU A 128 0.33 -15.58 7.02
N MET A 129 1.34 -16.05 6.28
CA MET A 129 1.83 -17.43 6.38
C MET A 129 2.30 -17.77 7.79
N ALA A 130 3.03 -16.87 8.45
CA ALA A 130 3.48 -17.07 9.82
C ALA A 130 2.31 -17.17 10.81
N THR A 131 1.24 -16.40 10.60
CA THR A 131 0.05 -16.43 11.46
C THR A 131 -0.72 -17.73 11.28
N VAL A 132 -0.93 -18.16 10.04
CA VAL A 132 -1.59 -19.44 9.72
C VAL A 132 -0.76 -20.62 10.27
N ARG A 133 0.56 -20.61 10.09
CA ARG A 133 1.46 -21.64 10.65
C ARG A 133 1.39 -21.72 12.16
N LYS A 134 1.29 -20.57 12.83
CA LYS A 134 1.15 -20.52 14.28
C LYS A 134 -0.20 -21.07 14.75
N ALA A 135 -1.27 -20.78 14.02
CA ALA A 135 -2.58 -21.36 14.30
C ALA A 135 -2.60 -22.87 14.10
N ALA A 136 -1.97 -23.37 13.02
CA ALA A 136 -1.80 -24.79 12.76
C ALA A 136 -1.05 -25.50 13.90
N SER A 137 0.02 -24.88 14.40
CA SER A 137 0.85 -25.44 15.49
C SER A 137 0.16 -25.40 16.85
N GLY A 138 -0.81 -24.49 17.03
CA GLY A 138 -1.61 -24.37 18.26
C GLY A 138 -2.92 -25.15 18.21
N ALA A 139 -3.26 -25.75 17.08
CA ALA A 139 -4.44 -26.56 16.89
C ALA A 139 -4.17 -28.00 17.39
N GLY A 140 -5.16 -28.65 18.00
CA GLY A 140 -5.06 -30.07 18.37
C GLY A 140 -4.86 -30.96 17.14
N ASP A 141 -4.36 -32.19 17.35
CA ASP A 141 -3.85 -33.10 16.28
C ASP A 141 -4.73 -33.19 15.02
N GLN A 142 -6.05 -33.31 15.19
CA GLN A 142 -6.99 -33.43 14.07
C GLN A 142 -7.12 -32.13 13.26
N LEU A 143 -7.19 -30.98 13.92
CA LEU A 143 -7.29 -29.67 13.26
C LEU A 143 -5.93 -29.23 12.71
N GLY A 144 -4.83 -29.64 13.36
CA GLY A 144 -3.46 -29.43 12.88
C GLY A 144 -3.20 -30.09 11.53
N ALA A 145 -3.72 -31.30 11.30
CA ALA A 145 -3.61 -31.99 10.01
C ALA A 145 -4.33 -31.23 8.87
N SER A 146 -5.56 -30.77 9.10
CA SER A 146 -6.31 -29.97 8.13
C SER A 146 -5.63 -28.63 7.84
N TRP A 147 -5.07 -27.97 8.86
CA TRP A 147 -4.25 -26.77 8.66
C TRP A 147 -2.96 -27.04 7.88
N GLY A 148 -2.33 -28.20 8.09
CA GLY A 148 -1.13 -28.60 7.37
C GLY A 148 -1.35 -28.65 5.85
N GLN A 149 -2.48 -29.22 5.41
CA GLN A 149 -2.85 -29.28 4.00
C GLN A 149 -3.14 -27.88 3.42
N VAL A 150 -3.81 -27.01 4.18
CA VAL A 150 -4.05 -25.62 3.78
C VAL A 150 -2.72 -24.86 3.63
N LEU A 151 -1.78 -25.06 4.56
CA LEU A 151 -0.44 -24.46 4.49
C LEU A 151 0.38 -24.96 3.30
N GLU A 152 0.26 -26.24 2.94
CA GLU A 152 0.92 -26.81 1.78
C GLU A 152 0.38 -26.21 0.48
N LYS A 153 -0.95 -26.05 0.36
CA LYS A 153 -1.58 -25.35 -0.76
C LYS A 153 -1.15 -23.89 -0.85
N MET A 154 -1.10 -23.18 0.27
CA MET A 154 -0.60 -21.79 0.31
C MET A 154 0.87 -21.70 -0.13
N GLN A 155 1.72 -22.63 0.29
CA GLN A 155 3.14 -22.66 -0.09
C GLN A 155 3.33 -22.99 -1.58
N ALA A 156 2.51 -23.90 -2.13
CA ALA A 156 2.60 -24.31 -3.52
C ALA A 156 1.98 -23.28 -4.49
N GLY A 157 0.88 -22.64 -4.09
CA GLY A 157 0.11 -21.72 -4.94
C GLY A 157 0.45 -20.24 -4.77
N GLY A 158 1.12 -19.86 -3.67
CA GLY A 158 1.26 -18.46 -3.26
C GLY A 158 -0.09 -17.84 -2.86
N THR A 159 -0.06 -16.60 -2.37
CA THR A 159 -1.28 -15.84 -2.02
C THR A 159 -1.61 -14.78 -3.07
N ALA A 160 -2.90 -14.52 -3.32
CA ALA A 160 -3.30 -13.50 -4.27
C ALA A 160 -2.93 -12.10 -3.76
N SER A 161 -3.02 -11.86 -2.44
CA SER A 161 -2.53 -10.61 -1.84
C SER A 161 -1.01 -10.46 -1.92
N GLY A 162 -0.22 -11.55 -1.79
CA GLY A 162 1.23 -11.53 -1.94
C GLY A 162 1.70 -11.16 -3.36
N SER A 163 1.12 -11.79 -4.38
CA SER A 163 1.42 -11.44 -5.78
C SER A 163 1.04 -9.99 -6.11
N ARG A 164 -0.09 -9.50 -5.58
CA ARG A 164 -0.55 -8.13 -5.78
C ARG A 164 0.28 -7.09 -5.02
N ALA A 165 0.75 -7.42 -3.82
CA ALA A 165 1.64 -6.57 -3.03
C ALA A 165 2.99 -6.40 -3.73
N SER A 166 3.58 -7.50 -4.22
CA SER A 166 4.83 -7.47 -4.99
C SER A 166 4.70 -6.61 -6.26
N ALA A 167 3.67 -6.86 -7.07
CA ALA A 167 3.40 -6.07 -8.27
C ALA A 167 3.12 -4.58 -7.98
N THR A 168 2.61 -4.27 -6.79
CA THR A 168 2.41 -2.89 -6.32
C THR A 168 3.73 -2.22 -5.97
N ALA A 169 4.63 -2.93 -5.28
CA ALA A 169 5.96 -2.44 -4.96
C ALA A 169 6.76 -2.15 -6.24
N ASP A 170 6.77 -3.08 -7.20
CA ASP A 170 7.44 -2.93 -8.50
C ASP A 170 6.93 -1.68 -9.24
N LYS A 171 5.61 -1.55 -9.35
CA LYS A 171 5.00 -0.41 -10.05
C LYS A 171 5.33 0.92 -9.37
N LEU A 172 5.33 0.97 -8.04
CA LEU A 172 5.67 2.21 -7.33
C LEU A 172 7.15 2.57 -7.51
N MET A 173 8.04 1.58 -7.58
CA MET A 173 9.46 1.82 -7.92
C MET A 173 9.61 2.37 -9.34
N ASP A 174 8.87 1.82 -10.32
CA ASP A 174 8.87 2.33 -11.70
C ASP A 174 8.36 3.77 -11.77
N ASP A 175 7.24 4.06 -11.11
CA ASP A 175 6.66 5.40 -11.02
C ASP A 175 7.65 6.38 -10.35
N MET A 176 8.40 5.93 -9.34
CA MET A 176 9.46 6.71 -8.69
C MET A 176 10.62 7.02 -9.64
N GLN A 177 11.10 6.03 -10.40
CA GLN A 177 12.15 6.24 -11.39
C GLN A 177 11.70 7.19 -12.51
N ALA A 178 10.44 7.09 -12.93
CA ALA A 178 9.85 8.00 -13.90
C ALA A 178 9.77 9.43 -13.35
N ALA A 179 9.28 9.61 -12.11
CA ALA A 179 9.20 10.91 -11.46
C ALA A 179 10.58 11.56 -11.28
N MET A 180 11.60 10.79 -10.87
CA MET A 180 12.97 11.30 -10.73
C MET A 180 13.58 11.70 -12.08
N ARG A 181 13.36 10.92 -13.15
CA ARG A 181 13.81 11.28 -14.49
C ARG A 181 13.13 12.55 -14.98
N ASN A 182 11.83 12.68 -14.75
CA ASN A 182 11.06 13.84 -15.16
C ASN A 182 11.45 15.10 -14.37
N SER A 183 11.75 14.98 -13.06
CA SER A 183 12.24 16.10 -12.26
C SER A 183 13.63 16.55 -12.68
N ARG A 184 14.53 15.61 -13.01
CA ARG A 184 15.84 15.93 -13.61
C ARG A 184 15.68 16.66 -14.94
N ALA A 185 14.85 16.14 -15.84
CA ALA A 185 14.58 16.78 -17.12
C ALA A 185 14.00 18.20 -16.94
N ALA A 186 13.04 18.38 -16.04
CA ALA A 186 12.47 19.69 -15.72
C ALA A 186 13.52 20.64 -15.11
N SER A 187 14.38 20.14 -14.22
CA SER A 187 15.45 20.94 -13.60
C SER A 187 16.52 21.37 -14.62
N LEU A 188 16.91 20.48 -15.54
CA LEU A 188 17.83 20.79 -16.62
C LEU A 188 17.21 21.81 -17.57
N LYS A 189 15.93 21.65 -17.91
CA LYS A 189 15.19 22.60 -18.75
C LYS A 189 15.05 23.96 -18.08
N ALA A 190 14.79 24.00 -16.78
CA ALA A 190 14.74 25.24 -16.00
C ALA A 190 16.11 25.91 -15.91
N ALA A 191 17.19 25.14 -15.67
CA ALA A 191 18.55 25.66 -15.66
C ALA A 191 18.96 26.22 -17.03
N GLN A 192 18.57 25.55 -18.11
CA GLN A 192 18.79 26.02 -19.47
C GLN A 192 18.04 27.33 -19.75
N ALA A 193 16.76 27.40 -19.38
CA ALA A 193 15.97 28.63 -19.50
C ALA A 193 16.54 29.78 -18.65
N MET A 194 17.07 29.48 -17.46
CA MET A 194 17.76 30.47 -16.63
C MET A 194 19.03 30.97 -17.32
N ALA A 195 19.88 30.09 -17.86
CA ALA A 195 21.09 30.47 -18.58
C ALA A 195 20.78 31.33 -19.82
N GLU A 196 19.74 30.98 -20.57
CA GLU A 196 19.24 31.77 -21.70
C GLU A 196 18.71 33.13 -21.24
N SER A 197 18.00 33.21 -20.11
CA SER A 197 17.49 34.47 -19.56
C SER A 197 18.59 35.42 -19.05
N TYR A 198 19.66 34.89 -18.46
CA TYR A 198 20.83 35.69 -18.07
C TYR A 198 21.53 36.29 -19.29
N THR A 199 21.63 35.51 -20.37
CA THR A 199 22.25 35.96 -21.61
C THR A 199 21.41 37.05 -22.29
N ALA A 200 20.09 36.87 -22.34
CA ALA A 200 19.17 37.88 -22.87
C ALA A 200 19.15 39.16 -22.03
N MET A 201 19.19 39.05 -20.69
CA MET A 201 19.17 40.19 -19.79
C MET A 201 20.49 41.00 -19.86
N VAL A 202 21.65 40.32 -19.94
CA VAL A 202 22.95 40.99 -20.12
C VAL A 202 23.03 41.71 -21.48
N SER A 203 22.48 41.10 -22.54
CA SER A 203 22.41 41.72 -23.87
C SER A 203 21.49 42.94 -23.87
N GLY A 204 20.31 42.83 -23.23
CA GLY A 204 19.34 43.91 -23.11
C GLY A 204 19.84 45.10 -22.26
N VAL A 205 20.61 44.84 -21.20
CA VAL A 205 21.22 45.91 -20.38
C VAL A 205 22.29 46.68 -21.15
N LEU A 206 23.11 46.00 -21.95
CA LEU A 206 24.14 46.67 -22.76
C LEU A 206 23.54 47.51 -23.89
N LEU A 207 22.49 46.99 -24.55
CA LEU A 207 21.72 47.76 -25.54
C LEU A 207 21.03 48.97 -24.89
N GLY A 208 20.37 48.79 -23.74
CA GLY A 208 19.73 49.88 -23.00
C GLY A 208 20.72 50.95 -22.53
N MET A 209 21.93 50.56 -22.08
CA MET A 209 22.99 51.53 -21.75
C MET A 209 23.49 52.28 -23.00
N SER A 210 23.58 51.61 -24.14
CA SER A 210 23.99 52.25 -25.40
C SER A 210 22.96 53.28 -25.92
N GLU A 211 21.66 52.98 -25.78
CA GLU A 211 20.58 53.92 -26.11
C GLU A 211 20.48 55.06 -25.09
N ALA A 212 20.67 54.81 -23.80
CA ALA A 212 20.70 55.85 -22.78
C ALA A 212 21.87 56.83 -22.99
N LEU A 213 23.03 56.35 -23.45
CA LEU A 213 24.15 57.20 -23.84
C LEU A 213 23.89 57.99 -25.13
N GLN A 214 23.20 57.41 -26.12
CA GLN A 214 22.79 58.13 -27.34
C GLN A 214 21.68 59.17 -27.08
N GLN A 215 20.68 58.86 -26.25
CA GLN A 215 19.62 59.80 -25.87
C GLN A 215 20.12 60.89 -24.90
N GLY A 216 21.05 60.56 -24.00
CA GLY A 216 21.74 61.53 -23.16
C GLY A 216 22.63 62.51 -23.95
N GLY A 217 23.09 62.10 -25.13
CA GLY A 217 23.73 62.98 -26.13
C GLY A 217 22.73 63.91 -26.84
N ALA A 218 21.54 63.41 -27.19
CA ALA A 218 20.50 64.20 -27.85
C ALA A 218 19.87 65.27 -26.93
N GLY A 219 19.70 64.97 -25.63
CA GLY A 219 19.17 65.93 -24.64
C GLY A 219 20.08 67.14 -24.38
N LYS A 220 21.40 67.00 -24.53
CA LYS A 220 22.35 68.12 -24.41
C LYS A 220 22.43 68.99 -25.67
N ALA A 221 22.01 68.50 -26.84
CA ALA A 221 22.00 69.30 -28.07
C ALA A 221 20.81 70.27 -28.13
N ALA A 222 19.64 69.90 -27.60
CA ALA A 222 18.44 70.75 -27.62
C ALA A 222 18.47 71.92 -26.63
N ALA A 223 19.25 71.82 -25.54
CA ALA A 223 19.36 72.89 -24.54
C ALA A 223 20.32 74.03 -24.93
N LYS A 224 21.10 73.88 -26.02
CA LYS A 224 22.12 74.85 -26.44
C LYS A 224 21.68 75.80 -27.57
N SER A 225 20.45 75.69 -28.07
CA SER A 225 19.95 76.53 -29.19
C SER A 225 18.90 77.58 -28.80
N ARG A 226 18.71 77.87 -27.51
CA ARG A 226 17.87 78.99 -27.04
C ARG A 226 18.65 79.88 -26.09
N LYS A 227 19.50 80.73 -26.64
CA LYS A 227 19.91 81.99 -26.01
C LYS A 227 20.31 82.98 -27.09
#